data_AF-A0A2S6QCG7-F1
#
_entry.id   AF-A0A2S6QCG7-F1
#
_cell.length_a   1.000
_cell.length_b   1.000
_cell.length_c   1.000
_cell.angle_alpha   90.00
_cell.angle_beta   90.00
_cell.angle_gamma   90.00
#
_symmetry.space_group_name_H-M   'P 1'
#
loop_
_entity.id
_entity.type
_entity.pdbx_description
1 polymer ?
#
loop_
_entity_poly.entity_id
_entity_poly.type
_entity_poly.pdbx_seq_one_letter_code
_entity_poly.pdbx_strand_id
1 'polypeptide(L)'
;MPNQERGYHDIGGDPRHATSVSSQSMEPPGWAHLTDALRTALGDRYRLHEQRRKIEELGEDVYESVTYYEIRVIALLEMVVERGFLTRDQVTMKMAEITKRGR
;
A
#
# COMPACT_ATOMS: atom_id res chain seq x y z
N MET A 1 1.75 32.15 -7.70
CA MET A 1 1.99 30.70 -7.78
C MET A 1 0.62 30.05 -7.89
N PRO A 2 0.34 29.21 -8.90
CA PRO A 2 -0.90 28.45 -8.88
C PRO A 2 -0.91 27.63 -7.58
N ASN A 3 -2.04 27.67 -6.87
CA ASN A 3 -2.27 26.93 -5.64
C ASN A 3 -2.08 25.45 -5.97
N GLN A 4 -0.91 24.90 -5.66
CA GLN A 4 -0.65 23.48 -5.83
C GLN A 4 -1.58 22.79 -4.83
N GLU A 5 -2.64 22.16 -5.33
CA GLU A 5 -3.60 21.47 -4.48
C GLU A 5 -2.83 20.50 -3.57
N ARG A 6 -3.13 20.55 -2.26
CA ARG A 6 -2.54 19.63 -1.29
C ARG A 6 -2.82 18.20 -1.73
N GLY A 7 -1.82 17.32 -1.66
CA GLY A 7 -2.04 15.90 -1.93
C GLY A 7 -3.00 15.30 -0.91
N TYR A 8 -3.82 14.33 -1.31
CA TYR A 8 -4.81 13.66 -0.45
C TYR A 8 -4.21 13.03 0.83
N HIS A 9 -2.92 12.71 0.82
CA HIS A 9 -2.18 12.19 1.97
C HIS A 9 -1.77 13.26 2.99
N ASP A 10 -1.76 14.55 2.60
CA ASP A 10 -1.37 15.69 3.45
C ASP A 10 -2.57 16.21 4.28
N ILE A 11 -3.07 15.34 5.14
CA ILE A 11 -4.21 15.61 6.02
C ILE A 11 -3.86 16.46 7.26
N GLY A 12 -2.59 16.88 7.38
CA GLY A 12 -2.09 17.63 8.53
C GLY A 12 -2.81 18.97 8.70
N GLY A 13 -3.56 19.11 9.79
CA GLY A 13 -4.34 20.32 10.10
C GLY A 13 -5.66 20.44 9.34
N ASP A 14 -6.09 19.42 8.61
CA ASP A 14 -7.38 19.40 7.93
C ASP A 14 -8.53 19.06 8.92
N PRO A 15 -9.49 19.98 9.15
CA PRO A 15 -10.61 19.74 10.06
C PRO A 15 -11.49 18.55 9.68
N ARG A 16 -11.52 18.15 8.39
CA ARG A 16 -12.29 16.98 7.92
C ARG A 16 -11.79 15.67 8.54
N HIS A 17 -10.52 15.63 8.90
CA HIS A 17 -9.84 14.47 9.49
C HIS A 17 -9.67 14.58 11.02
N ALA A 18 -10.20 15.65 11.63
CA ALA A 18 -10.09 15.91 13.06
C ALA A 18 -11.09 15.06 13.87
N THR A 19 -10.91 13.74 13.85
CA THR A 19 -11.72 12.77 14.61
C THR A 19 -10.92 12.16 15.76
N SER A 20 -11.63 11.66 16.78
CA SER A 20 -11.00 10.94 17.90
C SER A 20 -10.43 9.61 17.41
N VAL A 21 -9.17 9.33 17.76
CA VAL A 21 -8.56 8.02 17.50
C VAL A 21 -9.15 7.00 18.47
N SER A 22 -9.60 5.86 17.95
CA SER A 22 -10.07 4.75 18.78
C SER A 22 -8.93 4.19 19.66
N SER A 23 -9.23 3.89 20.92
CA SER A 23 -8.29 3.21 21.82
C SER A 23 -8.33 1.68 21.71
N GLN A 24 -9.19 1.13 20.84
CA GLN A 24 -9.28 -0.30 20.62
C GLN A 24 -8.05 -0.79 19.86
N SER A 25 -7.37 -1.80 20.41
CA SER A 25 -6.33 -2.53 19.71
C SER A 25 -6.95 -3.71 18.97
N MET A 26 -6.57 -3.89 17.71
CA MET A 26 -6.93 -5.07 16.92
C MET A 26 -5.66 -5.73 16.42
N GLU A 27 -5.64 -7.06 16.46
CA GLU A 27 -4.57 -7.82 15.83
C GLU A 27 -4.64 -7.63 14.31
N PRO A 28 -3.54 -7.26 13.65
CA PRO A 28 -3.49 -7.22 12.20
C PRO A 28 -3.83 -8.60 11.61
N PRO A 29 -4.46 -8.65 10.43
CA PRO A 29 -4.70 -9.92 9.77
C PRO A 29 -3.36 -10.63 9.52
N GLY A 30 -3.35 -11.98 9.56
CA GLY A 30 -2.10 -12.74 9.47
C GLY A 30 -1.22 -12.40 8.25
N TRP A 31 -1.83 -12.01 7.13
CA TRP A 31 -1.12 -11.59 5.93
C TRP A 31 -0.42 -10.22 6.04
N ALA A 32 -0.83 -9.35 6.99
CA ALA A 32 -0.19 -8.05 7.21
C ALA A 32 1.28 -8.22 7.59
N HIS A 33 1.59 -9.23 8.42
CA HIS A 33 2.96 -9.60 8.76
C HIS A 33 3.79 -10.01 7.54
N LEU A 34 3.17 -10.67 6.55
CA LEU A 34 3.84 -11.03 5.30
C LEU A 34 4.19 -9.78 4.49
N THR A 35 3.38 -8.72 4.54
CA THR A 35 3.68 -7.45 3.86
C THR A 35 4.97 -6.82 4.39
N ASP A 36 5.16 -6.82 5.72
CA ASP A 36 6.40 -6.33 6.31
C ASP A 36 7.58 -7.29 6.08
N ALA A 37 7.34 -8.61 6.10
CA ALA A 37 8.35 -9.60 5.75
C ALA A 37 8.87 -9.44 4.30
N LEU A 38 7.98 -9.12 3.34
CA LEU A 38 8.37 -8.87 1.94
C LEU A 38 9.30 -7.66 1.82
N ARG A 39 9.07 -6.60 2.59
CA ARG A 39 9.94 -5.41 2.60
C ARG A 39 11.35 -5.78 3.06
N THR A 40 11.45 -6.60 4.10
CA THR A 40 12.74 -7.14 4.59
C THR A 40 13.39 -8.06 3.55
N ALA A 41 12.61 -8.96 2.92
CA ALA A 41 13.11 -9.91 1.94
C ALA A 41 13.65 -9.26 0.66
N LEU A 42 13.10 -8.10 0.26
CA LEU A 42 13.61 -7.31 -0.86
C LEU A 42 15.00 -6.70 -0.57
N GLY A 43 15.36 -6.53 0.71
CA GLY A 43 16.67 -6.03 1.14
C GLY A 43 17.06 -4.74 0.43
N ASP A 44 18.24 -4.72 -0.19
CA ASP A 44 18.77 -3.56 -0.92
C ASP A 44 17.95 -3.15 -2.14
N ARG A 45 16.96 -3.95 -2.55
CA ARG A 45 16.01 -3.59 -3.62
C ARG A 45 14.82 -2.79 -3.10
N TYR A 46 14.62 -2.65 -1.79
CA TYR A 46 13.54 -1.86 -1.21
C TYR A 46 14.00 -0.44 -0.83
N ARG A 47 13.15 0.56 -1.07
CA ARG A 47 13.34 1.93 -0.59
C ARG A 47 12.02 2.44 0.02
N LEU A 48 12.07 2.84 1.29
CA LEU A 48 10.89 3.34 2.00
C LEU A 48 10.26 4.56 1.30
N HIS A 49 11.10 5.48 0.83
CA HIS A 49 10.63 6.68 0.14
C HIS A 49 9.96 6.37 -1.19
N GLU A 50 10.39 5.32 -1.91
CA GLU A 50 9.72 4.89 -3.15
C GLU A 50 8.31 4.36 -2.85
N GLN A 51 8.16 3.53 -1.81
CA GLN A 51 6.84 3.02 -1.43
C GLN A 51 5.89 4.14 -0.95
N ARG A 52 6.39 5.11 -0.17
CA ARG A 52 5.60 6.27 0.25
C ARG A 52 5.12 7.08 -0.96
N ARG A 53 6.03 7.41 -1.86
CA ARG A 53 5.69 8.09 -3.11
C ARG A 53 4.65 7.30 -3.92
N LYS A 54 4.77 5.97 -4.01
CA LYS A 54 3.75 5.15 -4.68
C LYS A 54 2.37 5.29 -4.03
N ILE A 55 2.27 5.26 -2.71
CA ILE A 55 0.99 5.48 -2.00
C ILE A 55 0.38 6.84 -2.39
N GLU A 56 1.22 7.86 -2.54
CA GLU A 56 0.85 9.23 -2.92
C GLU A 56 0.48 9.37 -4.41
N GLU A 57 0.75 8.35 -5.23
CA GLU A 57 0.43 8.29 -6.65
C GLU A 57 -0.73 7.34 -7.00
N LEU A 58 -1.25 6.55 -6.04
CA LEU A 58 -2.35 5.59 -6.28
C LEU A 58 -3.71 6.25 -6.60
N GLY A 59 -3.87 7.54 -6.26
CA GLY A 59 -5.11 8.29 -6.39
C GLY A 59 -5.92 8.31 -5.09
N GLU A 60 -6.72 9.38 -4.93
CA GLU A 60 -7.52 9.64 -3.74
C GLU A 60 -8.56 8.54 -3.49
N ASP A 61 -9.26 8.09 -4.54
CA ASP A 61 -10.25 7.01 -4.45
C ASP A 61 -9.67 5.71 -3.85
N VAL A 62 -8.43 5.35 -4.25
CA VAL A 62 -7.75 4.17 -3.70
C VAL A 62 -7.31 4.44 -2.26
N TYR A 63 -6.83 5.65 -1.97
CA TYR A 63 -6.37 6.02 -0.64
C TYR A 63 -7.48 5.92 0.41
N GLU A 64 -8.71 6.33 0.05
CA GLU A 64 -9.86 6.31 0.96
C GLU A 64 -10.57 4.95 1.03
N SER A 65 -10.45 4.10 0.01
CA SER A 65 -11.22 2.85 -0.08
C SER A 65 -10.56 1.62 0.52
N VAL A 66 -9.27 1.69 0.87
CA VAL A 66 -8.51 0.53 1.37
C VAL A 66 -7.93 0.77 2.77
N THR A 67 -7.66 -0.32 3.48
CA THR A 67 -7.06 -0.25 4.82
C THR A 67 -5.56 0.02 4.78
N TYR A 68 -4.99 0.36 5.94
CA TYR A 68 -3.57 0.69 6.11
C TYR A 68 -2.60 -0.36 5.55
N TYR A 69 -2.87 -1.65 5.75
CA TYR A 69 -2.00 -2.71 5.21
C TYR A 69 -2.25 -2.98 3.73
N GLU A 70 -3.49 -2.78 3.26
CA GLU A 70 -3.85 -2.97 1.85
C GLU A 70 -3.16 -1.93 0.96
N ILE A 71 -3.19 -0.65 1.34
CA ILE A 71 -2.52 0.38 0.54
C ILE A 71 -1.01 0.15 0.45
N ARG A 72 -0.40 -0.38 1.52
CA ARG A 72 1.04 -0.70 1.54
C ARG A 72 1.38 -1.85 0.62
N VAL A 73 0.59 -2.92 0.59
CA VAL A 73 0.85 -4.07 -0.29
C VAL A 73 0.57 -3.72 -1.76
N ILE A 74 -0.46 -2.90 -2.04
CA ILE A 74 -0.73 -2.37 -3.38
C ILE A 74 0.46 -1.51 -3.85
N ALA A 75 0.90 -0.54 -3.04
CA ALA A 75 2.05 0.29 -3.38
C ALA A 75 3.36 -0.50 -3.53
N LEU A 76 3.53 -1.58 -2.75
CA LEU A 76 4.67 -2.47 -2.89
C LEU A 76 4.65 -3.18 -4.26
N LEU A 77 3.48 -3.67 -4.68
CA LEU A 77 3.30 -4.29 -5.99
C LEU A 77 3.61 -3.31 -7.12
N GLU A 78 3.04 -2.10 -7.07
CA GLU A 78 3.31 -1.05 -8.06
C GLU A 78 4.81 -0.72 -8.15
N MET A 79 5.47 -0.56 -7.01
CA MET A 79 6.91 -0.28 -6.95
C MET A 79 7.75 -1.41 -7.57
N VAL A 80 7.47 -2.68 -7.27
CA VAL A 80 8.27 -3.79 -7.83
C VAL A 80 7.98 -4.04 -9.31
N VAL A 81 6.76 -3.71 -9.79
CA VAL A 81 6.40 -3.74 -11.21
C VAL A 81 7.08 -2.61 -11.97
N GLU A 82 7.05 -1.38 -11.45
CA GLU A 82 7.76 -0.22 -12.02
C GLU A 82 9.26 -0.50 -12.19
N ARG A 83 9.85 -1.23 -11.23
CA ARG A 83 11.26 -1.64 -11.25
C ARG A 83 11.56 -2.87 -12.08
N GLY A 84 10.55 -3.52 -12.66
CA GLY A 84 10.70 -4.72 -13.49
C GLY A 84 11.13 -5.98 -12.73
N PHE A 85 10.97 -6.04 -11.41
CA PHE A 85 11.26 -7.24 -10.64
C PHE A 85 10.16 -8.31 -10.80
N LEU A 86 8.93 -7.87 -11.05
CA LEU A 86 7.77 -8.70 -11.33
C LEU A 86 6.91 -8.02 -12.40
N THR A 87 6.07 -8.80 -13.05
CA THR A 87 5.01 -8.32 -13.95
C THR A 87 3.64 -8.53 -13.32
N ARG A 88 2.64 -7.75 -13.72
CA ARG A 88 1.25 -7.94 -13.28
C ARG A 88 0.73 -9.33 -13.66
N ASP A 89 1.13 -9.85 -14.80
CA ASP A 89 0.72 -11.17 -15.29
C ASP A 89 1.24 -12.29 -14.39
N GLN A 90 2.53 -12.22 -13.98
CA GLN A 90 3.09 -13.20 -13.04
C GLN A 90 2.32 -13.24 -11.72
N VAL A 91 1.94 -12.07 -11.19
CA VAL A 91 1.15 -11.99 -9.96
C VAL A 91 -0.25 -12.53 -10.17
N THR A 92 -0.91 -12.15 -11.26
CA THR A 92 -2.27 -12.62 -11.61
C THR A 92 -2.32 -14.13 -11.79
N MET A 93 -1.36 -14.71 -12.52
CA MET A 93 -1.21 -16.15 -12.68
C MET A 93 -1.02 -16.83 -11.32
N LYS A 94 -0.16 -16.26 -10.46
CA LYS A 94 0.09 -16.85 -9.14
C LYS A 94 -1.14 -16.80 -8.23
N MET A 95 -1.90 -15.71 -8.27
CA MET A 95 -3.16 -15.60 -7.53
C MET A 95 -4.19 -16.63 -8.02
N ALA A 96 -4.30 -16.83 -9.33
CA ALA A 96 -5.18 -17.86 -9.88
C ALA A 96 -4.80 -19.29 -9.42
N GLU A 97 -3.50 -19.60 -9.34
CA GLU A 97 -3.02 -20.87 -8.77
C GLU A 97 -3.40 -21.02 -7.28
N ILE A 98 -3.19 -19.97 -6.48
CA ILE A 98 -3.51 -19.97 -5.04
C ILE A 98 -5.01 -20.17 -4.84
N THR A 99 -5.86 -19.47 -5.60
CA THR A 99 -7.32 -19.62 -5.54
C THR A 99 -7.76 -21.03 -5.91
N LYS A 100 -7.13 -21.67 -6.90
CA LYS A 100 -7.44 -23.07 -7.28
C LYS A 100 -7.06 -24.07 -6.18
N ARG A 101 -5.96 -23.83 -5.46
CA ARG A 101 -5.50 -24.71 -4.36
C ARG A 101 -6.35 -24.55 -3.09
N GLY A 102 -6.95 -23.39 -2.89
CA GLY A 102 -7.83 -23.10 -1.75
C GLY A 102 -9.28 -23.55 -1.92
N ARG A 103 -9.64 -24.10 -3.08
CA ARG A 103 -10.88 -24.86 -3.30
C ARG A 103 -10.59 -26.35 -3.15
#